data_AF-A0A1Z9BQ35-F1
#
_entry.id   AF-A0A1Z9BQ35-F1
#
_cell.length_a   1.000
_cell.length_b   1.000
_cell.length_c   1.000
_cell.angle_alpha   90.00
_cell.angle_beta   90.00
_cell.angle_gamma   90.00
#
_symmetry.space_group_name_H-M   'P 1'
#
loop_
_entity.id
_entity.type
_entity.pdbx_description
1 polymer ?
#
loop_
_entity_poly.entity_id
_entity_poly.type
_entity_poly.pdbx_seq_one_letter_code
_entity_poly.pdbx_strand_id
1 'polypeptide(L)' 'MQVASVLPSAVKLYQSSLSHLKQSAGTSPVEAAKLRVQSAQESAIAAKLLQVADENDRRMIDLVA' A
#
# COMPACT_ATOMS: atom_id res chain seq x y z
N MET A 1 -9.82 4.97 -17.44
CA MET A 1 -9.10 3.70 -17.72
C MET A 1 -7.77 3.51 -16.95
N GLN A 2 -7.30 4.45 -16.11
CA GLN A 2 -6.04 4.33 -15.34
C GLN A 2 -6.21 3.82 -13.89
N VAL A 3 -7.44 3.51 -13.47
CA VAL A 3 -7.76 3.15 -12.07
C VAL A 3 -7.42 1.68 -11.78
N ALA A 4 -7.77 0.77 -12.71
CA ALA A 4 -7.41 -0.63 -12.62
C ALA A 4 -5.88 -0.88 -12.60
N SER A 5 -5.07 0.06 -13.09
CA SER A 5 -3.60 -0.10 -13.13
C SER A 5 -2.90 0.16 -11.79
N VAL A 6 -3.56 0.79 -10.81
CA VAL A 6 -2.92 1.08 -9.50
C VAL A 6 -3.16 -0.02 -8.45
N LEU A 7 -4.19 -0.85 -8.63
CA LEU A 7 -4.53 -1.95 -7.73
C LEU A 7 -3.39 -2.99 -7.59
N PRO A 8 -2.81 -3.51 -8.69
CA PRO A 8 -1.69 -4.46 -8.59
C PRO A 8 -0.50 -3.89 -7.82
N SER A 9 -0.20 -2.61 -8.02
CA SER A 9 0.89 -1.90 -7.32
C SER A 9 0.59 -1.73 -5.83
N ALA A 10 -0.64 -1.35 -5.48
CA ALA A 10 -1.06 -1.20 -4.09
C ALA A 10 -1.01 -2.52 -3.32
N VAL A 11 -1.49 -3.61 -3.94
CA VAL A 11 -1.43 -4.97 -3.36
C VAL A 11 0.03 -5.40 -3.15
N LYS A 12 0.90 -5.18 -4.13
CA LYS A 12 2.31 -5.55 -4.01
C LYS A 12 3.02 -4.78 -2.88
N LEU A 13 2.76 -3.48 -2.76
CA LEU A 13 3.30 -2.65 -1.67
C LEU A 13 2.79 -3.11 -0.30
N TYR A 14 1.51 -3.48 -0.20
CA TYR A 14 0.97 -4.01 1.05
C TYR A 14 1.56 -5.38 1.43
N GLN A 15 1.76 -6.27 0.45
CA GLN A 15 2.44 -7.55 0.69
C GLN A 15 3.89 -7.37 1.13
N SER A 16 4.60 -6.42 0.50
CA SER A 16 5.97 -6.05 0.88
C SER A 16 6.02 -5.49 2.32
N SER A 17 5.08 -4.62 2.67
CA SER A 17 5.02 -4.04 4.01
C SER A 17 4.78 -5.10 5.10
N LEU A 18 3.93 -6.08 4.83
CA LEU A 18 3.72 -7.24 5.71
C LEU A 18 4.98 -8.11 5.83
N SER A 19 5.73 -8.29 4.74
CA SER A 19 7.01 -9.02 4.75
C SER A 19 8.02 -8.34 5.67
N HIS A 20 8.18 -7.01 5.57
CA HIS A 20 9.05 -6.24 6.45
C HIS A 20 8.64 -6.36 7.93
N LEU A 21 7.34 -6.32 8.23
CA LEU A 21 6.86 -6.51 9.61
C LEU A 21 7.21 -7.91 10.16
N LYS A 22 6.95 -8.96 9.37
CA LYS A 22 7.30 -10.33 9.75
C LYS A 22 8.80 -10.49 9.98
N GLN A 23 9.62 -9.94 9.09
CA GLN A 23 11.08 -9.97 9.24
C GLN A 23 11.53 -9.22 10.50
N SER A 24 10.90 -8.09 10.84
CA SER A 24 11.25 -7.28 12.02
C SER A 24 11.08 -8.01 13.36
N ALA A 25 10.29 -9.09 13.41
CA ALA A 25 10.08 -9.87 14.62
C ALA A 25 11.29 -10.76 14.98
N GLY A 26 12.14 -11.08 14.01
CA GLY A 26 13.29 -11.98 14.18
C GLY A 26 14.65 -11.29 14.13
N THR A 27 14.71 -9.95 14.08
CA THR A 27 15.95 -9.18 13.91
C THR A 27 16.33 -8.37 15.13
N SER A 28 17.55 -7.82 15.13
CA SER A 28 18.02 -6.94 16.19
C SER A 28 17.14 -5.69 16.31
N PRO A 29 17.04 -5.04 17.49
CA PRO A 29 16.16 -3.89 17.69
C PRO A 29 16.37 -2.75 16.69
N VAL A 30 17.62 -2.48 16.30
CA VAL A 30 17.97 -1.43 15.33
C VAL A 30 17.49 -1.79 13.92
N GLU A 31 17.66 -3.04 13.50
CA GLU A 31 17.18 -3.51 12.20
C GLU A 31 15.65 -3.62 12.16
N ALA A 32 15.05 -4.10 13.25
CA ALA A 32 13.60 -4.15 13.41
C ALA A 32 12.97 -2.75 13.29
N ALA A 33 13.60 -1.72 13.86
CA ALA A 33 13.16 -0.33 13.71
C ALA A 33 13.19 0.11 12.23
N LYS A 34 14.28 -0.18 11.50
CA LYS A 34 14.39 0.14 10.07
C LYS A 34 13.31 -0.56 9.23
N LEU A 35 13.11 -1.85 9.46
CA LEU A 35 12.10 -2.65 8.76
C LEU A 35 10.68 -2.15 9.04
N ARG A 36 10.38 -1.74 10.29
CA ARG A 36 9.08 -1.15 10.63
C ARG A 36 8.85 0.21 9.96
N VAL A 37 9.89 1.04 9.84
CA VAL A 37 9.80 2.31 9.09
C VAL A 37 9.51 2.04 7.61
N GLN A 38 10.21 1.10 7.00
CA GLN A 38 9.97 0.70 5.60
C GLN A 38 8.54 0.16 5.41
N SER A 39 8.09 -0.73 6.29
CA SER A 39 6.72 -1.23 6.28
C SER A 39 5.67 -0.12 6.40
N ALA A 40 5.86 0.82 7.32
CA ALA A 40 4.94 1.93 7.50
C ALA A 40 4.85 2.80 6.23
N GLN A 41 6.00 3.07 5.60
CA GLN A 41 6.06 3.84 4.35
C GLN A 41 5.33 3.13 3.20
N GLU A 42 5.61 1.85 2.97
CA GLU A 42 4.96 1.08 1.91
C GLU A 42 3.46 0.93 2.15
N SER A 43 3.04 0.72 3.40
CA SER A 43 1.62 0.66 3.77
C SER A 43 0.90 1.99 3.51
N ALA A 44 1.54 3.13 3.82
CA ALA A 44 0.96 4.44 3.56
C ALA A 44 0.80 4.71 2.06
N ILE A 45 1.77 4.30 1.23
CA ILE A 45 1.68 4.43 -0.22
C ILE A 45 0.57 3.53 -0.77
N ALA A 46 0.49 2.27 -0.32
CA ALA A 46 -0.56 1.33 -0.72
C ALA A 46 -1.95 1.89 -0.39
N ALA A 47 -2.15 2.41 0.83
CA ALA A 47 -3.41 3.02 1.25
C ALA A 47 -3.80 4.20 0.36
N LYS A 48 -2.83 5.09 0.03
CA LYS A 48 -3.09 6.24 -0.84
C LYS A 48 -3.45 5.81 -2.26
N LEU A 49 -2.80 4.79 -2.81
CA LEU A 49 -3.13 4.25 -4.13
C LEU A 49 -4.55 3.67 -4.15
N LEU A 50 -4.95 2.96 -3.11
CA LEU A 50 -6.31 2.43 -2.98
C LEU A 50 -7.35 3.55 -2.83
N GLN A 51 -7.04 4.59 -2.05
CA GLN A 51 -7.93 5.75 -1.91
C GLN A 51 -8.14 6.46 -3.26
N VAL A 52 -7.06 6.71 -4.00
CA VAL A 52 -7.14 7.32 -5.34
C VAL A 52 -7.89 6.41 -6.31
N ALA A 53 -7.79 5.09 -6.14
CA ALA A 53 -8.57 4.15 -6.94
C ALA A 53 -10.07 4.30 -6.68
N ASP A 54 -10.46 4.24 -5.40
CA ASP A 54 -11.84 4.38 -4.95
C ASP A 54 -12.47 5.73 -5.36
N GLU A 55 -11.74 6.83 -5.18
CA GLU A 55 -12.20 8.17 -5.58
C GLU A 55 -12.44 8.26 -7.09
N ASN A 56 -11.59 7.64 -7.90
CA ASN A 56 -11.77 7.66 -9.35
C ASN A 56 -12.92 6.75 -9.80
N ASP A 57 -13.07 5.57 -9.19
CA ASP A 57 -14.19 4.66 -9.50
C ASP A 57 -15.52 5.34 -9.18
N ARG A 58 -15.61 6.05 -8.04
CA ARG A 58 -16.79 6.84 -7.67
C ARG A 58 -17.09 7.96 -8.67
N ARG A 59 -16.09 8.74 -9.08
CA ARG A 59 -16.26 9.79 -10.12
C ARG A 59 -16.72 9.22 -11.46
N MET A 60 -16.24 8.04 -11.84
CA MET A 60 -16.68 7.37 -13.07
C MET A 60 -18.16 6.96 -13.01
N ILE A 61 -18.64 6.49 -11.84
CA ILE A 61 -20.06 6.18 -11.62
C ILE A 61 -20.90 7.46 -11.73
N ASP A 62 -20.47 8.55 -11.10
CA ASP A 62 -21.18 9.83 -11.11
C ASP A 62 -21.26 10.48 -12.50
N LEU A 63 -20.32 10.19 -13.41
CA LEU A 63 -20.32 10.69 -14.80
C LEU A 63 -21.19 9.87 -15.76
N VAL A 64 -21.59 8.66 -15.38
CA VAL A 64 -22.41 7.75 -16.19
C VAL A 64 -23.88 7.75 -15.74
N ALA A 65 -24.15 8.19 -14.50
CA ALA A 65 -25.50 8.37 -13.94
C ALA A 65 -26.19 9.66 -14.45
#